data_AF-A0A7M2A5R6-F1
#
_entry.id   AF-A0A7M2A5R6-F1
#
_cell.length_a   1.000
_cell.length_b   1.000
_cell.length_c   1.000
_cell.angle_alpha   90.00
_cell.angle_beta   90.00
_cell.angle_gamma   90.00
#
_symmetry.space_group_name_H-M   'P 1'
#
loop_
_entity.id
_entity.type
_entity.pdbx_description
1 polymer ?
#
loop_
_entity_poly.entity_id
_entity_poly.type
_entity_poly.pdbx_seq_one_letter_code
_entity_poly.pdbx_strand_id
1 'polypeptide(L)'
;MLINPTTEEINDLFKMHHINDEITEIQRLSGTTAGRVFQLSMSLNKDYILKLDEPEQIHIAQQFLNMYKNSALLPEVLLTDPDKTYFI
;
A
#
# COMPACT_ATOMS: atom_id res chain seq x y z
N MET A 1 -6.50 -5.11 -14.20
CA MET A 1 -5.80 -5.87 -13.14
C MET A 1 -4.29 -5.67 -13.29
N LEU A 2 -3.64 -4.92 -12.38
CA LEU A 2 -2.17 -4.89 -12.33
C LEU A 2 -1.67 -6.14 -11.62
N ILE A 3 -0.87 -6.94 -12.33
CA ILE A 3 -0.39 -8.25 -11.83
C ILE A 3 0.80 -8.06 -10.88
N ASN A 4 1.63 -7.06 -11.15
CA ASN A 4 2.69 -6.57 -10.29
C ASN A 4 2.78 -5.05 -10.49
N PRO A 5 2.80 -4.24 -9.43
CA PRO A 5 2.94 -2.80 -9.56
C PRO A 5 4.35 -2.47 -10.07
N THR A 6 4.44 -1.51 -10.97
CA THR A 6 5.71 -0.99 -11.48
C THR A 6 6.20 0.16 -10.60
N THR A 7 7.50 0.44 -10.67
CA THR A 7 8.09 1.60 -9.98
C THR A 7 7.46 2.92 -10.44
N GLU A 8 7.11 3.03 -11.73
CA GLU A 8 6.47 4.23 -12.29
C GLU A 8 5.10 4.49 -11.67
N GLU A 9 4.23 3.46 -11.63
CA GLU A 9 2.88 3.56 -11.06
C GLU A 9 2.87 3.97 -9.59
N ILE A 10 3.79 3.42 -8.80
CA ILE A 10 3.88 3.74 -7.38
C ILE A 10 4.48 5.13 -7.17
N ASN A 11 5.49 5.53 -7.97
CA ASN A 11 6.04 6.89 -7.92
C ASN A 11 4.98 7.94 -8.29
N ASP A 12 4.11 7.66 -9.24
CA ASP A 12 3.00 8.56 -9.60
C ASP A 12 1.97 8.67 -8.47
N LEU A 13 1.64 7.56 -7.82
CA LEU A 13 0.82 7.56 -6.60
C LEU A 13 1.47 8.42 -5.51
N PHE A 14 2.77 8.26 -5.27
CA PHE A 14 3.50 9.01 -4.25
C PHE A 14 3.50 10.50 -4.54
N LYS A 15 3.74 10.92 -5.79
CA LYS A 15 3.67 12.32 -6.23
C LYS A 15 2.27 12.91 -6.01
N MET A 16 1.22 12.18 -6.40
CA MET A 16 -0.17 12.60 -6.21
C MET A 16 -0.50 12.88 -4.74
N HIS A 17 0.19 12.18 -3.82
CA HIS A 17 0.00 12.31 -2.39
C HIS A 17 1.12 13.07 -1.67
N HIS A 18 1.97 13.78 -2.43
CA HIS A 18 3.09 14.58 -1.90
C HIS A 18 4.10 13.80 -1.03
N ILE A 19 4.24 12.50 -1.30
CA ILE A 19 5.31 11.67 -0.73
C ILE A 19 6.55 11.88 -1.59
N ASN A 20 7.46 12.73 -1.12
CA ASN A 20 8.72 13.03 -1.80
C ASN A 20 9.78 11.98 -1.43
N ASP A 21 9.62 10.78 -1.97
CA ASP A 21 10.60 9.69 -1.85
C ASP A 21 10.61 8.86 -3.14
N GLU A 22 11.75 8.27 -3.46
CA GLU A 22 11.94 7.45 -4.66
C GLU A 22 12.14 5.99 -4.31
N ILE A 23 11.41 5.12 -5.01
CA ILE A 23 11.51 3.67 -4.85
C ILE A 23 12.82 3.17 -5.45
N THR A 24 13.60 2.47 -4.63
CA THR A 24 14.83 1.79 -5.05
C THR A 24 14.58 0.31 -5.31
N GLU A 25 13.63 -0.31 -4.60
CA GLU A 25 13.33 -1.72 -4.71
C GLU A 25 11.85 -2.03 -4.43
N ILE A 26 11.30 -3.01 -5.16
CA ILE A 26 9.98 -3.58 -4.91
C ILE A 26 10.16 -5.07 -4.67
N GLN A 27 9.88 -5.52 -3.45
CA GLN A 27 9.95 -6.92 -3.08
C GLN A 27 8.55 -7.47 -2.78
N ARG A 28 8.15 -8.53 -3.49
CA ARG A 28 6.93 -9.26 -3.14
C ARG A 28 7.18 -10.14 -1.90
N LEU A 29 6.36 -9.96 -0.87
CA LEU A 29 6.41 -10.79 0.34
C LEU A 29 5.62 -12.09 0.15
N SER A 30 6.13 -13.17 0.76
CA SER A 30 5.47 -14.48 0.81
C SER A 30 4.68 -14.65 2.11
N GLY A 31 3.83 -15.69 2.18
CA GLY A 31 3.05 -16.01 3.39
C GLY A 31 1.77 -15.20 3.57
N THR A 32 1.24 -14.60 2.51
CA THR A 32 -0.04 -13.88 2.53
C THR A 32 -1.21 -14.85 2.32
N THR A 33 -2.38 -14.55 2.90
CA THR A 33 -3.55 -15.44 2.87
C THR A 33 -4.42 -15.27 1.62
N ALA A 34 -4.65 -14.05 1.16
CA ALA A 34 -5.50 -13.76 0.00
C ALA A 34 -4.94 -12.62 -0.87
N GLY A 35 -4.44 -11.55 -0.23
CA GLY A 35 -3.85 -10.41 -0.91
C GLY A 35 -2.41 -10.61 -1.37
N ARG A 36 -1.92 -9.67 -2.18
CA ARG A 36 -0.51 -9.51 -2.52
C ARG A 36 0.07 -8.38 -1.67
N VAL A 37 1.21 -8.63 -1.05
CA VAL A 37 1.91 -7.65 -0.22
C VAL A 37 3.29 -7.40 -0.82
N PHE A 38 3.62 -6.14 -0.99
CA PHE A 38 4.93 -5.70 -1.48
C PHE A 38 5.58 -4.79 -0.43
N GLN A 39 6.86 -5.04 -0.16
CA GLN A 39 7.73 -4.10 0.52
C GLN A 39 8.35 -3.18 -0.52
N LEU A 40 8.26 -1.88 -0.26
CA LEU A 40 8.81 -0.83 -1.10
C LEU A 40 9.96 -0.19 -0.31
N SER A 41 11.19 -0.42 -0.77
CA SER A 41 12.37 0.21 -0.19
C SER A 41 12.57 1.55 -0.87
N MET A 42 12.82 2.60 -0.08
CA MET A 42 13.04 3.94 -0.61
C MET A 42 14.46 4.44 -0.41
N SER A 43 14.82 5.44 -1.22
CA SER A 43 16.11 6.12 -1.17
C SER A 43 16.43 6.73 0.21
N LEU A 44 15.41 7.18 0.95
CA LEU A 44 15.58 7.82 2.26
C LEU A 44 15.58 6.81 3.44
N ASN A 45 15.87 5.53 3.19
CA ASN A 45 15.82 4.44 4.18
C ASN A 45 14.46 4.33 4.91
N LYS A 46 13.38 4.67 4.20
CA LYS A 46 12.02 4.41 4.66
C LYS A 46 11.45 3.24 3.89
N ASP A 47 10.86 2.30 4.61
CA ASP A 47 10.19 1.16 4.02
C ASP A 47 8.68 1.35 4.11
N TYR A 48 8.00 1.07 2.99
CA TYR A 48 6.55 1.14 2.89
C TYR A 48 5.99 -0.23 2.54
N ILE A 49 4.76 -0.49 2.97
CA ILE A 49 4.04 -1.72 2.62
C ILE A 49 2.89 -1.36 1.69
N LEU A 50 2.91 -1.91 0.48
CA LEU A 50 1.80 -1.86 -0.46
C LEU A 50 1.01 -3.16 -0.36
N LYS A 51 -0.28 -3.06 -0.03
CA LYS A 51 -1.22 -4.18 -0.02
C LYS A 51 -2.20 -4.05 -1.18
N LEU A 52 -2.25 -5.07 -2.02
CA LEU A 52 -3.27 -5.24 -3.05
C LEU A 52 -4.20 -6.37 -2.61
N ASP A 53 -5.45 -6.03 -2.33
CA ASP A 53 -6.48 -6.92 -1.82
C ASP A 53 -7.82 -6.62 -2.48
N GLU A 54 -8.81 -7.49 -2.24
CA GLU A 54 -10.18 -7.23 -2.68
C GLU A 54 -10.74 -5.95 -2.01
N PRO A 55 -11.58 -5.17 -2.71
CA PRO A 55 -12.11 -3.90 -2.19
C PRO A 55 -12.77 -3.99 -0.81
N GLU A 56 -13.49 -5.09 -0.55
CA GLU A 56 -14.12 -5.34 0.76
C GLU A 56 -13.08 -5.53 1.87
N GLN A 57 -11.99 -6.25 1.59
CA GLN A 57 -10.89 -6.45 2.53
C GLN A 57 -10.14 -5.15 2.82
N ILE A 58 -9.89 -4.35 1.77
CA ILE A 58 -9.31 -3.00 1.90
C ILE A 58 -10.20 -2.14 2.80
N HIS A 59 -11.51 -2.18 2.59
CA HIS A 59 -12.46 -1.38 3.38
C HIS A 59 -12.48 -1.77 4.86
N ILE A 60 -12.50 -3.06 5.18
CA ILE A 60 -12.47 -3.57 6.55
C ILE A 60 -11.16 -3.18 7.24
N ALA A 61 -10.02 -3.40 6.57
CA ALA A 61 -8.70 -3.05 7.10
C ALA A 61 -8.58 -1.54 7.37
N GLN A 62 -9.06 -0.70 6.45
CA GLN A 62 -9.07 0.75 6.60
C GLN A 62 -9.92 1.18 7.80
N GLN A 63 -11.13 0.63 7.97
CA GLN A 63 -11.97 0.95 9.13
C GLN A 63 -11.29 0.57 10.45
N PHE A 64 -10.71 -0.64 10.52
CA PHE A 64 -10.00 -1.12 11.69
C PHE A 64 -8.81 -0.23 12.04
N LEU A 65 -7.94 0.07 11.07
CA LEU A 65 -6.74 0.88 11.32
C LEU A 65 -7.10 2.33 11.65
N ASN A 66 -8.14 2.90 11.04
CA ASN A 66 -8.61 4.25 11.37
C ASN A 66 -9.22 4.33 12.78
N MET A 67 -9.99 3.32 13.20
CA MET A 67 -10.56 3.23 14.55
C MET A 67 -9.45 3.28 15.60
N TYR A 68 -8.33 2.62 15.34
CA TYR A 68 -7.19 2.50 16.25
C TYR A 68 -5.97 3.30 15.80
N LYS A 69 -6.15 4.42 15.08
CA LYS A 69 -5.07 5.22 14.50
C LYS A 69 -4.03 5.76 15.49
N ASN A 70 -4.39 5.84 16.77
CA ASN A 70 -3.50 6.31 17.84
C ASN A 70 -2.73 5.16 18.52
N SER A 71 -2.89 3.92 18.03
CA SER A 71 -2.19 2.76 18.57
C SER A 71 -0.75 2.75 18.06
N ALA A 72 0.23 2.71 18.97
CA ALA A 72 1.64 2.55 18.63
C ALA A 72 2.00 1.16 18.05
N LEU A 73 1.07 0.20 18.13
CA LEU A 73 1.28 -1.19 17.67
C LEU A 73 0.74 -1.44 16.27
N LEU A 74 -0.02 -0.50 15.70
CA LEU A 74 -0.65 -0.66 14.40
C LEU A 74 0.01 0.24 13.36
N PRO A 75 0.07 -0.20 12.10
CA PRO A 75 0.62 0.62 11.04
C PRO A 75 -0.30 1.82 10.76
N GLU A 76 0.32 2.94 10.40
CA GLU A 76 -0.40 4.09 9.87
C GLU A 76 -0.78 3.84 8.40
N VAL A 77 -2.04 4.13 8.07
CA VAL A 77 -2.51 4.08 6.69
C VAL A 77 -2.22 5.42 6.04
N LEU A 78 -1.21 5.45 5.17
CA LEU A 78 -0.86 6.65 4.43
C LEU A 78 -1.85 6.88 3.29
N LEU A 79 -2.15 5.83 2.54
CA LEU A 79 -2.90 5.87 1.28
C LEU A 79 -3.83 4.68 1.14
N THR A 80 -5.00 4.93 0.60
CA THR A 80 -5.96 3.91 0.13
C THR A 80 -6.53 4.38 -1.18
N ASP A 81 -6.65 3.49 -2.15
CA ASP A 81 -7.27 3.80 -3.44
C ASP A 81 -8.67 4.43 -3.20
N PRO A 82 -8.89 5.67 -3.65
CA PRO A 82 -10.13 6.40 -3.40
C PRO A 82 -11.33 5.77 -4.09
N ASP A 83 -11.11 5.05 -5.19
CA ASP A 83 -12.19 4.60 -6.05
C ASP A 83 -12.76 3.25 -5.61
N LYS A 84 -12.05 2.46 -4.78
CA LYS A 84 -12.44 1.08 -4.40
C LYS A 84 -12.91 0.25 -5.61
N THR A 85 -12.49 0.64 -6.81
CA THR A 85 -13.13 0.23 -8.06
C THR A 85 -12.38 -0.98 -8.57
N TYR A 86 -13.10 -2.09 -8.64
CA TYR A 86 -12.63 -3.30 -9.29
C TYR A 86 -13.07 -3.23 -10.76
N PHE A 87 -12.11 -3.25 -11.69
CA PHE A 87 -12.40 -3.60 -13.08
C PHE A 87 -12.40 -5.12 -13.18
N ILE A 88 -13.55 -5.71 -13.53
CA ILE A 88 -13.68 -7.12 -13.92
C ILE A 88 -12.92 -7.35 -15.22
#